data_AF-A0A8T3MJB1-F1
#
_entry.id   AF-A0A8T3MJB1-F1
#
_cell.length_a   1.000
_cell.length_b   1.000
_cell.length_c   1.000
_cell.angle_alpha   90.00
_cell.angle_beta   90.00
_cell.angle_gamma   90.00
#
_symmetry.space_group_name_H-M   'P 1'
#
loop_
_entity.id
_entity.type
_entity.pdbx_description
1 polymer ?
#
loop_
_entity_poly.entity_id
_entity_poly.type
_entity_poly.pdbx_seq_one_letter_code
_entity_poly.pdbx_strand_id
1 'polypeptide(L)'
;GSPVAHGFAATPAVISVLNSVLVAVIVSVAALQLRAGTALALGAGAVAFVLAMALQGWYGWRQMLSAQARVRPVFPSPEGE
;
A
#
# COMPACT_ATOMS: atom_id res chain seq x y z
N GLY A 1 -22.49 1.70 -11.01
CA GLY A 1 -21.58 0.72 -10.40
C GLY A 1 -22.13 0.31 -9.06
N SER A 2 -22.18 -0.98 -8.74
CA SER A 2 -22.83 -1.45 -7.49
C SER A 2 -22.03 -0.99 -6.25
N PRO A 3 -22.71 -0.62 -5.14
CA PRO A 3 -22.05 -0.16 -3.90
C PRO A 3 -21.14 -1.23 -3.26
N VAL A 4 -21.41 -2.50 -3.54
CA VAL A 4 -20.61 -3.65 -3.08
C VAL A 4 -19.22 -3.66 -3.75
N ALA A 5 -19.14 -3.33 -5.05
CA ALA A 5 -17.87 -3.26 -5.76
C ALA A 5 -16.96 -2.13 -5.23
N HIS A 6 -17.53 -1.00 -4.79
CA HIS A 6 -16.77 0.07 -4.13
C HIS A 6 -16.21 -0.37 -2.78
N GLY A 7 -16.96 -1.13 -1.98
CA GLY A 7 -16.49 -1.64 -0.68
C GLY A 7 -15.31 -2.62 -0.81
N PHE A 8 -15.37 -3.55 -1.76
CA PHE A 8 -14.27 -4.49 -2.01
C PHE A 8 -13.03 -3.81 -2.60
N ALA A 9 -13.19 -2.81 -3.46
CA ALA A 9 -12.08 -2.03 -4.01
C ALA A 9 -11.45 -1.07 -2.97
N ALA A 10 -12.24 -0.54 -2.03
CA ALA A 10 -11.76 0.38 -1.01
C ALA A 10 -11.01 -0.32 0.15
N THR A 11 -11.35 -1.58 0.45
CA THR A 11 -10.79 -2.31 1.60
C THR A 11 -9.25 -2.39 1.58
N PRO A 12 -8.60 -2.78 0.46
CA PRO A 12 -7.13 -2.79 0.39
C PRO A 12 -6.52 -1.41 0.61
N ALA A 13 -7.13 -0.36 0.06
CA ALA A 13 -6.64 1.01 0.22
C ALA A 13 -6.72 1.49 1.67
N VAL A 14 -7.83 1.20 2.36
CA VAL A 14 -8.01 1.55 3.78
C VAL A 14 -6.97 0.83 4.65
N ILE A 15 -6.76 -0.47 4.43
CA ILE A 15 -5.73 -1.23 5.15
C ILE A 15 -4.35 -0.61 4.91
N SER A 16 -4.04 -0.22 3.68
CA SER A 16 -2.75 0.38 3.36
C SER A 16 -2.51 1.72 4.05
N VAL A 17 -3.54 2.57 4.10
CA VAL A 17 -3.48 3.85 4.82
C VAL A 17 -3.24 3.59 6.31
N LEU A 18 -4.05 2.71 6.94
CA LEU A 18 -3.93 2.41 8.37
C LEU A 18 -2.54 1.87 8.73
N ASN A 19 -2.03 0.92 7.94
CA ASN A 19 -0.70 0.36 8.17
C ASN A 19 0.40 1.41 8.02
N SER A 20 0.28 2.30 7.02
CA SER A 20 1.26 3.37 6.82
C SER A 20 1.23 4.40 7.95
N VAL A 21 0.05 4.73 8.48
CA VAL A 21 -0.10 5.59 9.66
C VAL A 21 0.58 4.96 10.87
N LEU A 22 0.37 3.66 11.11
CA LEU A 22 1.01 2.95 12.21
C LEU A 22 2.54 3.02 12.11
N VAL A 23 3.10 2.75 10.92
CA VAL A 23 4.55 2.87 10.69
C VAL A 23 5.05 4.29 10.96
N ALA A 24 4.33 5.31 10.49
CA ALA A 24 4.69 6.71 10.72
C ALA A 24 4.71 7.09 12.21
N VAL A 25 3.72 6.63 12.96
CA VAL A 25 3.63 6.85 14.41
C VAL A 25 4.76 6.14 15.13
N ILE A 26 5.03 4.87 14.79
CA ILE A 26 6.12 4.09 15.39
C ILE A 26 7.46 4.79 15.17
N VAL A 27 7.74 5.24 13.94
CA VAL A 27 8.98 5.95 13.61
C VAL A 27 9.08 7.30 14.35
N SER A 28 7.98 8.04 14.43
CA SER A 28 7.94 9.32 15.17
C SER A 28 8.23 9.11 16.65
N VAL A 29 7.60 8.11 17.27
CA VAL A 29 7.80 7.78 18.68
C VAL A 29 9.24 7.29 18.91
N ALA A 30 9.77 6.45 18.04
CA ALA A 30 11.17 6.01 18.11
C ALA A 30 12.14 7.20 18.03
N ALA A 31 11.89 8.16 17.13
CA ALA A 31 12.70 9.38 17.03
C ALA A 31 12.66 10.21 18.32
N LEU A 32 11.48 10.37 18.93
CA LEU A 32 11.35 11.05 20.22
C LEU A 32 12.09 10.31 21.35
N GLN A 33 12.04 8.98 21.38
CA GLN A 33 12.78 8.18 22.37
C GLN A 33 14.30 8.32 22.22
N LEU A 34 14.79 8.55 21.01
CA LEU A 34 16.20 8.88 20.73
C LEU A 34 16.55 10.34 21.03
N ARG A 35 15.67 11.09 21.71
CA ARG A 35 15.82 12.51 22.02
C ARG A 35 15.96 13.41 20.79
N ALA A 36 15.47 12.98 19.63
CA ALA A 36 15.38 13.86 18.47
C ALA A 36 14.38 14.99 18.75
N GLY A 37 14.64 16.18 18.23
CA GLY A 37 13.72 17.31 18.35
C GLY A 37 12.36 17.01 17.68
N THR A 38 11.29 17.63 18.17
CA THR A 38 9.92 17.40 17.68
C THR A 38 9.78 17.57 16.17
N ALA A 39 10.46 18.57 15.59
CA ALA A 39 10.47 18.79 14.14
C ALA A 39 11.07 17.60 13.37
N LEU A 40 12.15 17.01 13.88
CA LEU A 40 12.78 15.83 13.27
C LEU A 40 11.89 14.58 13.42
N ALA A 41 11.25 14.41 14.58
CA ALA A 41 10.33 13.29 14.79
C ALA A 41 9.14 13.33 13.84
N LEU A 42 8.52 14.51 13.67
CA LEU A 42 7.43 14.72 12.71
C LEU A 42 7.89 14.49 11.27
N GLY A 43 9.06 15.03 10.90
CA GLY A 43 9.66 14.82 9.59
C GLY A 43 9.93 13.35 9.29
N ALA A 44 10.52 12.62 10.24
CA ALA A 44 10.79 11.19 10.10
C ALA A 44 9.50 10.37 9.95
N GLY A 45 8.46 10.69 10.74
CA GLY A 45 7.13 10.07 10.60
C GLY A 45 6.50 10.31 9.23
N ALA A 46 6.51 11.56 8.75
CA ALA A 46 5.97 11.91 7.43
C ALA A 46 6.70 11.18 6.30
N VAL A 47 8.03 11.10 6.36
CA VAL A 47 8.83 10.34 5.39
C VAL A 47 8.51 8.84 5.46
N ALA A 48 8.43 8.29 6.67
CA ALA A 48 8.10 6.88 6.87
C ALA A 48 6.69 6.53 6.34
N PHE A 49 5.71 7.42 6.51
CA PHE A 49 4.37 7.25 5.93
C PHE A 49 4.42 7.11 4.41
N VAL A 50 5.10 8.04 3.73
CA VAL A 50 5.19 8.07 2.27
C VAL A 50 5.92 6.82 1.76
N LEU A 51 7.01 6.44 2.42
CA LEU A 51 7.75 5.22 2.06
C LEU A 51 6.91 3.95 2.26
N ALA A 52 6.15 3.86 3.35
CA ALA A 52 5.27 2.72 3.60
C ALA A 52 4.17 2.59 2.54
N MET A 53 3.55 3.70 2.15
CA MET A 53 2.55 3.72 1.06
C MET A 53 3.17 3.29 -0.28
N ALA A 54 4.33 3.86 -0.62
CA ALA A 54 5.03 3.52 -1.85
C ALA A 54 5.43 2.04 -1.91
N LEU A 55 5.94 1.49 -0.80
CA LEU A 55 6.34 0.09 -0.71
C LEU A 55 5.16 -0.86 -0.87
N GLN A 56 4.02 -0.55 -0.24
CA GLN A 56 2.80 -1.34 -0.37
C GLN A 56 2.21 -1.27 -1.77
N GLY A 57 2.19 -0.08 -2.38
CA GLY A 57 1.75 0.10 -3.76
C GLY A 57 2.64 -0.66 -4.75
N TRP A 58 3.96 -0.57 -4.58
CA TRP A 58 4.92 -1.31 -5.41
C TRP A 58 4.76 -2.83 -5.25
N TYR A 59 4.58 -3.31 -4.02
CA TYR A 59 4.36 -4.73 -3.76
C TYR A 59 3.04 -5.22 -4.39
N GLY A 60 1.96 -4.46 -4.23
CA GLY A 60 0.67 -4.77 -4.85
C GLY A 60 0.76 -4.82 -6.38
N TRP A 61 1.43 -3.84 -6.98
CA TRP A 61 1.68 -3.79 -8.43
C TRP A 61 2.47 -5.02 -8.91
N ARG A 62 3.56 -5.36 -8.22
CA ARG A 62 4.39 -6.52 -8.56
C ARG A 62 3.61 -7.84 -8.46
N GLN A 63 2.76 -7.98 -7.45
CA GLN A 63 1.91 -9.16 -7.29
C GLN A 63 0.85 -9.24 -8.39
N MET A 64 0.26 -8.12 -8.79
CA MET A 64 -0.69 -8.07 -9.91
C MET A 64 -0.04 -8.54 -11.22
N LEU A 65 1.14 -8.02 -11.56
CA LEU A 65 1.89 -8.46 -12.76
C LEU A 65 2.22 -9.96 -12.70
N SER A 66 2.64 -10.43 -11.52
CA SER A 66 2.98 -11.85 -11.30
C SER A 66 1.75 -12.76 -11.37
N ALA A 67 0.57 -12.24 -11.02
CA ALA A 67 -0.70 -12.96 -11.13
C ALA A 67 -1.15 -13.00 -12.60
N GLN A 68 -1.11 -11.87 -13.32
CA GLN A 68 -1.43 -11.80 -14.75
C GLN A 68 -0.59 -12.78 -15.58
N ALA A 69 0.71 -12.89 -15.29
CA ALA A 69 1.60 -13.83 -15.96
C ALA A 69 1.27 -15.31 -15.70
N ARG A 70 0.56 -15.63 -14.61
CA ARG A 70 0.16 -17.00 -14.25
C ARG A 70 -1.28 -17.34 -14.64
N VAL A 71 -2.09 -16.34 -14.99
CA VAL A 71 -3.44 -16.56 -15.48
C VAL A 71 -3.33 -17.05 -16.93
N ARG A 72 -3.39 -18.38 -17.12
CA ARG A 72 -3.80 -18.93 -18.41
C ARG A 72 -5.29 -18.62 -18.57
N PRO A 73 -5.72 -17.85 -19.58
CA PRO A 73 -7.12 -17.61 -19.82
C PRO A 73 -7.82 -18.97 -20.04
N VAL A 74 -8.83 -19.27 -19.22
CA VAL A 74 -9.62 -20.52 -19.30
C VAL A 74 -10.54 -20.50 -20.51
N PHE A 75 -10.81 -19.31 -21.05
CA PHE A 75 -11.57 -19.10 -22.28
C PHE A 75 -10.63 -18.61 -23.38
N PRO A 76 -10.52 -19.31 -24.52
CA PRO A 76 -9.75 -18.82 -25.66
C PRO A 76 -10.33 -17.48 -26.14
N SER A 77 -9.45 -16.51 -26.37
CA SER A 77 -9.81 -15.25 -27.01
C SER A 77 -10.26 -15.52 -28.46
N PRO A 78 -11.38 -14.92 -28.92
CA PRO A 78 -11.96 -15.20 -30.25
C PRO A 78 -11.11 -14.75 -31.45
N GLU A 79 -9.90 -14.21 -31.25
CA GLU A 79 -9.00 -13.74 -32.31
C GLU A 79 -8.12 -14.87 -32.91
N GLY A 80 -8.62 -16.10 -32.86
CA GLY A 80 -7.93 -17.32 -33.31
C GLY A 80 -8.55 -18.00 -34.52
N GLU A 81 -9.34 -17.29 -35.32
CA GLU A 81 -9.73 -17.67 -36.70
C GLU A 81 -9.55 -16.48 -37.66
#